data_AF-A0A529CBQ9-F1
#
_entry.id   AF-A0A529CBQ9-F1
#
_cell.length_a   1.000
_cell.length_b   1.000
_cell.length_c   1.000
_cell.angle_alpha   90.00
_cell.angle_beta   90.00
_cell.angle_gamma   90.00
#
_symmetry.space_group_name_H-M   'P 1'
#
loop_
_entity.id
_entity.type
_entity.pdbx_description
1 polymer ?
#
loop_
_entity_poly.entity_id
_entity_poly.type
_entity_poly.pdbx_seq_one_letter_code
_entity_poly.pdbx_strand_id
1 'polypeptide(L)'
;MARNDRCPGFRSHSSHRPRRLEWVASSHSANGRFVDAQLMIDGDLAVAFGLSRMSGIKTDGTKVDSWSRRTIALRRIGGSWKIIHEHASFPMAMDGSGRAVTDLLP
;
A
#
# COMPACT_ATOMS: atom_id res chain seq x y z
N MET A 1 -5.63 -30.45 21.95
CA MET A 1 -4.52 -29.62 22.47
C MET A 1 -3.61 -29.25 21.31
N ALA A 2 -3.75 -28.05 20.76
CA ALA A 2 -2.79 -27.45 19.84
C ALA A 2 -2.31 -26.18 20.54
N ARG A 3 -1.01 -26.13 20.86
CA ARG A 3 -0.39 -25.05 21.61
C ARG A 3 -0.29 -23.82 20.69
N ASN A 4 -0.92 -22.74 21.12
CA ASN A 4 -0.88 -21.45 20.47
C ASN A 4 0.39 -20.74 20.94
N ASP A 5 1.51 -21.08 20.31
CA ASP A 5 2.80 -20.43 20.58
C ASP A 5 2.79 -19.06 19.92
N ARG A 6 2.22 -18.09 20.64
CA ARG A 6 2.34 -16.66 20.32
C ARG A 6 3.82 -16.28 20.35
N CYS A 7 4.41 -15.98 19.19
CA CYS A 7 5.65 -15.22 19.12
C CYS A 7 5.51 -13.91 19.91
N PRO A 8 6.32 -13.67 20.95
CA PRO A 8 6.32 -12.41 21.67
C PRO A 8 7.09 -11.38 20.84
N GLY A 9 6.37 -10.41 20.26
CA GLY A 9 7.01 -9.33 19.49
C GLY A 9 6.06 -8.51 18.61
N PHE A 10 4.85 -8.98 18.35
CA PHE A 10 3.90 -8.26 17.49
C PHE A 10 3.12 -7.20 18.27
N ARG A 11 3.72 -6.01 18.45
CA ARG A 11 2.98 -4.80 18.87
C ARG A 11 2.20 -4.28 17.66
N SER A 12 0.87 -4.28 17.72
CA SER A 12 0.05 -3.55 16.74
C SER A 12 0.29 -2.05 16.92
N HIS A 13 1.08 -1.45 16.03
CA HIS A 13 1.14 0.00 15.91
C HIS A 13 -0.10 0.49 15.16
N SER A 14 -1.19 0.72 15.88
CA SER A 14 -2.35 1.41 15.34
C SER A 14 -2.92 2.36 16.39
N SER A 15 -2.32 3.55 16.47
CA SER A 15 -2.92 4.73 17.10
C SER A 15 -2.87 6.00 16.23
N HIS A 16 -2.35 5.90 15.00
CA HIS A 16 -2.38 6.99 14.03
C HIS A 16 -3.36 6.64 12.92
N ARG A 17 -4.17 7.61 12.47
CA ARG A 17 -4.89 7.45 11.20
C ARG A 17 -3.85 7.09 10.13
N PRO A 18 -4.06 6.05 9.31
CA PRO A 18 -3.06 5.65 8.34
C PRO A 18 -2.78 6.83 7.40
N ARG A 19 -1.50 7.19 7.20
CA ARG A 19 -1.05 8.36 6.42
C ARG A 19 -1.76 8.54 5.07
N ARG A 20 -2.24 7.45 4.45
CA ARG A 20 -3.04 7.48 3.22
C ARG A 20 -4.38 8.18 3.39
N LEU A 21 -5.10 7.95 4.49
CA LEU A 21 -6.39 8.60 4.76
C LEU A 21 -6.21 10.08 5.09
N GLU A 22 -5.13 10.42 5.79
CA GLU A 22 -4.75 11.83 6.01
C GLU A 22 -4.45 12.53 4.69
N TRP A 23 -3.73 11.86 3.79
CA TRP A 23 -3.43 12.40 2.47
C TRP A 23 -4.70 12.68 1.66
N VAL A 24 -5.64 11.72 1.60
CA VAL A 24 -6.94 11.90 0.93
C VAL A 24 -7.75 13.02 1.60
N ALA A 25 -7.80 13.06 2.93
CA ALA A 25 -8.53 14.08 3.67
C ALA A 25 -7.94 15.50 3.51
N SER A 26 -6.63 15.59 3.27
CA SER A 26 -5.91 16.84 2.98
C SER A 26 -5.87 17.20 1.49
N SER A 27 -6.66 16.52 0.65
CA SER A 27 -6.69 16.75 -0.80
C SER A 27 -8.05 17.27 -1.25
N HIS A 28 -8.04 18.24 -2.16
CA HIS A 28 -9.22 18.63 -2.94
C HIS A 28 -9.66 17.51 -3.89
N SER A 29 -8.70 16.74 -4.41
CA SER A 29 -8.96 15.58 -5.25
C SER A 29 -7.88 14.53 -5.04
N ALA A 30 -8.28 13.26 -5.05
CA ALA A 30 -7.37 12.13 -5.00
C ALA A 30 -7.87 11.04 -5.97
N ASN A 31 -7.00 10.61 -6.87
CA ASN A 31 -7.23 9.52 -7.78
C ASN A 31 -6.15 8.46 -7.56
N GLY A 32 -6.57 7.21 -7.37
CA GLY A 32 -5.69 6.06 -7.28
C GLY A 32 -5.98 5.09 -8.40
N ARG A 33 -4.96 4.69 -9.14
CA ARG A 33 -5.05 3.60 -10.13
C ARG A 33 -4.09 2.48 -9.76
N PHE A 34 -4.50 1.26 -10.08
CA PHE A 34 -3.63 0.08 -10.05
C PHE A 34 -3.49 -0.41 -11.49
N VAL A 35 -2.26 -0.37 -11.99
CA VAL A 35 -1.89 -0.48 -13.40
C VAL A 35 -0.96 -1.69 -13.53
N ASP A 36 -1.10 -2.42 -14.65
CA ASP A 36 -0.35 -3.65 -14.94
C ASP A 36 -0.41 -4.65 -13.78
N ALA A 37 -1.58 -4.74 -13.17
CA ALA A 37 -1.82 -5.58 -12.02
C ALA A 37 -1.87 -7.06 -12.44
N GLN A 38 -1.07 -7.87 -11.75
CA GLN A 38 -1.15 -9.32 -11.81
C GLN A 38 -1.83 -9.84 -10.55
N LEU A 39 -2.57 -10.95 -10.68
CA LEU A 39 -3.27 -11.62 -9.60
C LEU A 39 -2.95 -13.11 -9.62
N MET A 40 -2.42 -13.61 -8.51
CA MET A 40 -2.20 -15.03 -8.26
C MET A 40 -3.15 -15.49 -7.17
N ILE A 41 -3.79 -16.65 -7.34
CA ILE A 41 -4.74 -17.23 -6.38
C ILE A 41 -4.36 -18.70 -6.15
N ASP A 42 -4.29 -19.10 -4.88
CA ASP A 42 -4.15 -20.48 -4.45
C ASP A 42 -5.07 -20.74 -3.25
N GLY A 43 -6.13 -21.53 -3.46
CA GLY A 43 -7.18 -21.77 -2.47
C GLY A 43 -7.80 -20.49 -1.90
N ASP A 44 -7.66 -20.31 -0.59
CA ASP A 44 -8.16 -19.15 0.14
C ASP A 44 -7.14 -18.02 0.29
N LEU A 45 -6.02 -18.07 -0.44
CA LEU A 45 -4.99 -17.04 -0.47
C LEU A 45 -4.88 -16.44 -1.88
N ALA A 46 -4.78 -15.12 -1.96
CA ALA A 46 -4.51 -14.41 -3.21
C ALA A 46 -3.47 -13.31 -3.00
N VAL A 47 -2.66 -13.05 -4.02
CA VAL A 47 -1.70 -11.94 -4.05
C VAL A 47 -1.90 -11.15 -5.34
N ALA A 48 -2.21 -9.87 -5.19
CA ALA A 48 -2.24 -8.91 -6.29
C ALA A 48 -1.01 -8.01 -6.22
N PHE A 49 -0.30 -7.81 -7.33
CA PHE A 49 0.87 -6.94 -7.37
C PHE A 49 1.00 -6.21 -8.71
N GLY A 50 1.58 -5.01 -8.69
CA GLY A 50 1.69 -4.16 -9.87
C GLY A 50 2.11 -2.74 -9.51
N LEU A 51 1.86 -1.80 -10.42
CA LEU A 51 2.15 -0.38 -10.22
C LEU A 51 0.91 0.36 -9.73
N SER A 52 1.08 1.25 -8.76
CA SER A 52 0.02 2.14 -8.28
C SER A 52 0.38 3.58 -8.56
N ARG A 53 -0.46 4.26 -9.34
CA ARG A 53 -0.39 5.72 -9.54
C ARG A 53 -1.33 6.40 -8.58
N MET A 54 -0.80 7.35 -7.82
CA MET A 54 -1.60 8.24 -7.00
C MET A 54 -1.39 9.67 -7.47
N SER A 55 -2.48 10.31 -7.89
CA SER A 55 -2.48 11.70 -8.36
C SER A 55 -3.55 12.50 -7.64
N GLY A 56 -3.30 13.78 -7.39
CA GLY A 56 -4.26 14.63 -6.70
C GLY A 56 -3.78 16.07 -6.54
N ILE A 57 -4.66 16.90 -5.97
CA ILE A 57 -4.36 18.28 -5.62
C ILE A 57 -4.61 18.43 -4.12
N LYS A 58 -3.60 18.87 -3.38
CA LYS A 58 -3.71 19.16 -1.94
C LYS A 58 -4.56 20.41 -1.67
N THR A 59 -4.92 20.62 -0.40
CA THR A 59 -5.65 21.84 0.03
C THR A 59 -4.86 23.13 -0.21
N ASP A 60 -3.53 23.06 -0.17
CA ASP A 60 -2.62 24.19 -0.46
C ASP A 60 -2.36 24.42 -1.97
N GLY A 61 -3.04 23.66 -2.85
CA GLY A 61 -2.87 23.75 -4.31
C GLY A 61 -1.72 22.90 -4.87
N THR A 62 -0.92 22.22 -4.03
CA THR A 62 0.16 21.36 -4.49
C THR A 62 -0.37 20.18 -5.30
N LYS A 63 0.08 20.06 -6.55
CA LYS A 63 -0.19 18.89 -7.39
C LYS A 63 0.75 17.76 -6.99
N VAL A 64 0.20 16.56 -6.85
CA VAL A 64 0.97 15.34 -6.64
C VAL A 64 0.60 14.36 -7.73
N ASP A 65 1.63 13.71 -8.25
CA ASP A 65 1.52 12.60 -9.18
C ASP A 65 2.72 11.70 -8.92
N SER A 66 2.46 10.48 -8.47
CA SER A 66 3.52 9.58 -8.02
C SER A 66 3.18 8.14 -8.36
N TRP A 67 4.23 7.38 -8.67
CA TRP A 67 4.16 5.96 -8.95
C TRP A 67 4.86 5.16 -7.85
N SER A 68 4.21 4.09 -7.40
CA SER A 68 4.74 3.17 -6.40
C SER A 68 4.53 1.73 -6.84
N ARG A 69 5.35 0.81 -6.33
CA ARG A 69 5.07 -0.63 -6.43
C ARG A 69 4.13 -1.00 -5.31
N ARG A 70 3.12 -1.82 -5.60
CA ARG A 70 2.14 -2.24 -4.61
C ARG A 70 1.90 -3.74 -4.66
N THR A 71 1.84 -4.36 -3.49
CA THR A 71 1.51 -5.77 -3.28
C THR A 71 0.40 -5.86 -2.23
N ILE A 72 -0.67 -6.56 -2.54
CA ILE A 72 -1.84 -6.75 -1.70
C ILE A 72 -2.05 -8.24 -1.52
N ALA A 73 -1.92 -8.75 -0.30
CA ALA A 73 -2.29 -10.12 0.01
C ALA A 73 -3.71 -10.17 0.58
N LEU A 74 -4.51 -11.08 0.06
CA LEU A 74 -5.89 -11.29 0.44
C LEU A 74 -6.09 -12.71 0.96
N ARG A 75 -6.97 -12.86 1.96
CA ARG A 75 -7.45 -14.16 2.43
C ARG A 75 -8.95 -14.24 2.33
N ARG A 76 -9.50 -15.36 1.87
CA ARG A 76 -10.94 -15.62 1.93
C ARG A 76 -11.33 -16.02 3.35
N ILE A 77 -12.21 -15.23 3.98
CA ILE A 77 -12.72 -15.45 5.34
C ILE A 77 -14.23 -15.28 5.30
N GLY A 78 -14.96 -16.33 5.70
CA GLY A 78 -16.44 -16.33 5.64
C GLY A 78 -16.97 -16.08 4.22
N GLY A 79 -16.37 -16.74 3.22
CA GLY A 79 -16.74 -16.61 1.80
C GLY A 79 -16.27 -15.31 1.11
N SER A 80 -15.76 -14.34 1.85
CA SER A 80 -15.35 -13.03 1.32
C SER A 80 -13.83 -12.84 1.33
N TRP A 81 -13.26 -12.28 0.27
CA TRP A 81 -11.86 -11.86 0.26
C TRP A 81 -11.65 -10.65 1.17
N LYS A 82 -10.65 -10.72 2.05
CA LYS A 82 -10.23 -9.65 2.95
C LYS A 82 -8.76 -9.35 2.71
N ILE A 83 -8.39 -8.07 2.68
CA ILE A 83 -6.98 -7.68 2.67
C ILE A 83 -6.39 -8.05 4.03
N ILE A 84 -5.40 -8.93 4.03
CA ILE A 84 -4.68 -9.35 5.24
C ILE A 84 -3.30 -8.71 5.34
N HIS A 85 -2.75 -8.24 4.22
CA HIS A 85 -1.50 -7.50 4.17
C HIS A 85 -1.48 -6.57 2.96
N GLU A 86 -0.82 -5.43 3.13
CA GLU A 86 -0.59 -4.48 2.05
C GLU A 86 0.82 -3.90 2.18
N HIS A 87 1.55 -3.83 1.08
CA HIS A 87 2.84 -3.19 0.99
C HIS A 87 2.82 -2.21 -0.18
N ALA A 88 3.22 -0.96 0.07
CA ALA A 88 3.53 0.01 -0.98
C ALA A 88 4.96 0.52 -0.79
N SER A 89 5.72 0.64 -1.87
CA SER A 89 7.11 1.09 -1.81
C SER A 89 7.50 1.99 -2.99
N PHE A 90 8.48 2.85 -2.74
CA PHE A 90 9.15 3.65 -3.74
C PHE A 90 10.59 3.16 -3.91
N PRO A 91 11.20 3.29 -5.09
CA PRO A 91 12.64 3.21 -5.25
C PRO A 91 13.35 4.26 -4.38
N MET A 92 14.60 3.98 -4.03
CA MET A 92 15.44 4.88 -3.25
C MET A 92 16.61 5.35 -4.11
N ALA A 93 16.99 6.62 -3.98
CA ALA A 93 18.14 7.18 -4.65
C ALA A 93 19.43 6.56 -4.07
N MET A 94 20.32 6.11 -4.96
CA MET A 94 21.60 5.47 -4.61
C MET A 94 22.77 6.48 -4.57
N ASP A 95 22.48 7.78 -4.53
CA ASP A 95 23.43 8.89 -4.45
C ASP A 95 23.91 9.18 -3.02
N GLY A 96 23.58 8.32 -2.07
CA GLY A 96 23.86 8.50 -0.64
C GLY A 96 22.83 9.35 0.12
N SER A 97 21.85 9.95 -0.56
CA SER A 97 20.81 10.75 0.11
C SER A 97 19.73 9.91 0.81
N GLY A 98 19.54 8.65 0.42
CA GLY A 98 18.48 7.79 0.92
C GLY A 98 17.06 8.27 0.57
N ARG A 99 16.94 9.23 -0.36
CA ARG A 99 15.65 9.83 -0.74
C ARG A 99 14.77 8.83 -1.48
N ALA A 100 13.48 8.79 -1.15
CA ALA A 100 12.49 8.12 -1.98
C ALA A 100 12.33 8.84 -3.33
N VAL A 101 12.43 8.10 -4.43
CA VAL A 101 12.29 8.63 -5.78
C VAL A 101 10.83 8.50 -6.20
N THR A 102 10.11 9.62 -6.21
CA THR A 102 8.65 9.67 -6.42
C THR A 102 8.25 10.17 -7.81
N ASP A 103 9.23 10.65 -8.58
CA ASP A 103 9.11 11.30 -9.88
C ASP A 103 9.42 10.37 -11.07
N LEU A 104 9.66 9.08 -10.79
CA LEU A 104 9.83 8.07 -11.84
C LEU A 104 8.50 7.77 -12.53
N LEU A 105 8.59 7.55 -13.84
CA LEU A 105 7.51 7.04 -14.66
C LEU A 105 7.72 5.53 -14.90
N PRO A 106 6.65 4.76 -15.14
CA PRO A 106 6.73 3.34 -15.50
C PRO A 106 7.63 3.05 -16.68
#